data_AF-A0A3R9JAP4-F1
#
_entry.id   AF-A0A3R9JAP4-F1
#
_cell.length_a   1.000
_cell.length_b   1.000
_cell.length_c   1.000
_cell.angle_alpha   90.00
_cell.angle_beta   90.00
_cell.angle_gamma   90.00
#
_symmetry.space_group_name_H-M   'P 1'
#
loop_
_entity.id
_entity.type
_entity.pdbx_description
1 polymer ?
#
loop_
_entity_poly.entity_id
_entity_poly.type
_entity_poly.pdbx_seq_one_letter_code
_entity_poly.pdbx_strand_id
1 'polypeptide(L)'
;MKIYENNRGFQLGNLLYLLLQAHRDRMMGYEESYVLRTGYFQFAQTFFPKTAVLFSKANGIELEDFGYFQEAGVDYSSEELDSFCREYLIEPVVAASAQFEEKNVTIAIRRTDFLNERNRKNYGYNSQLYICSCLDKIAEIEGADFQHLTIRITSDDVAWCREELVPFLHSQYHFENPIIVEEQDIQDNFLQLYSCNKYFICPNSTYCYWVGYILRLVKPFVKVFVPDFNTLLEQNGKQIADTRGWEVVSVDRTGFE
;
A
#
# COMPACT_ATOMS: atom_id res chain seq x y z
N MET A 1 -27.20 13.71 4.80
CA MET A 1 -25.76 13.96 4.68
C MET A 1 -24.95 13.26 5.77
N LYS A 2 -23.91 12.52 5.39
CA LYS A 2 -22.87 11.93 6.26
C LYS A 2 -21.52 12.57 5.95
N ILE A 3 -20.70 12.83 6.97
CA ILE A 3 -19.35 13.39 6.80
C ILE A 3 -18.35 12.65 7.67
N TYR A 4 -17.39 11.96 7.05
CA TYR A 4 -16.31 11.25 7.73
C TYR A 4 -15.19 12.19 8.19
N GLU A 5 -14.73 12.02 9.43
CA GLU A 5 -13.61 12.80 10.00
C GLU A 5 -12.25 12.41 9.37
N ASN A 6 -11.51 13.42 8.89
CA ASN A 6 -10.18 13.26 8.25
C ASN A 6 -9.05 13.98 9.01
N ASN A 7 -9.27 14.35 10.27
CA ASN A 7 -8.34 15.18 11.04
C ASN A 7 -7.28 14.42 11.84
N ARG A 8 -7.40 13.10 11.97
CA ARG A 8 -6.56 12.31 12.89
C ARG A 8 -5.29 11.75 12.26
N GLY A 9 -4.64 12.52 11.39
CA GLY A 9 -3.37 12.12 10.78
C GLY A 9 -3.51 11.06 9.67
N PHE A 10 -4.67 11.00 9.01
CA PHE A 10 -4.88 10.18 7.81
C PHE A 10 -3.93 10.62 6.69
N GLN A 11 -2.85 9.87 6.52
CA GLN A 11 -2.03 9.92 5.31
C GLN A 11 -2.78 9.26 4.14
N LEU A 12 -2.24 9.35 2.94
CA LEU A 12 -2.92 8.92 1.70
C LEU A 12 -3.59 7.54 1.83
N GLY A 13 -2.89 6.52 2.32
CA GLY A 13 -3.43 5.15 2.39
C GLY A 13 -4.68 5.04 3.26
N ASN A 14 -4.68 5.64 4.45
CA ASN A 14 -5.84 5.60 5.33
C ASN A 14 -6.96 6.53 4.81
N LEU A 15 -6.60 7.67 4.22
CA LEU A 15 -7.56 8.61 3.62
C LEU A 15 -8.36 7.97 2.48
N LEU A 16 -7.71 7.14 1.66
CA LEU A 16 -8.40 6.42 0.58
C LEU A 16 -9.47 5.45 1.11
N TYR A 17 -9.30 4.88 2.32
CA TYR A 17 -10.36 4.06 2.94
C TYR A 17 -11.56 4.90 3.38
N LEU A 18 -11.36 6.11 3.91
CA LEU A 18 -12.47 7.04 4.18
C LEU A 18 -13.21 7.43 2.90
N LEU A 19 -12.47 7.67 1.82
CA LEU A 19 -13.05 7.97 0.51
C LEU A 19 -13.83 6.77 -0.05
N LEU A 20 -13.34 5.55 0.16
CA LEU A 20 -14.06 4.32 -0.16
C LEU A 20 -15.38 4.22 0.63
N GLN A 21 -15.41 4.60 1.91
CA GLN A 21 -16.67 4.62 2.68
C GLN A 21 -17.69 5.58 2.07
N ALA A 22 -17.27 6.80 1.72
CA ALA A 22 -18.14 7.77 1.06
C ALA A 22 -18.64 7.27 -0.31
N HIS A 23 -17.78 6.59 -1.08
CA HIS A 23 -18.16 5.95 -2.34
C HIS A 23 -19.18 4.83 -2.14
N ARG A 24 -18.93 3.93 -1.18
CA ARG A 24 -19.83 2.84 -0.83
C ARG A 24 -21.22 3.35 -0.46
N ASP A 25 -21.30 4.36 0.41
CA ASP A 25 -22.56 4.98 0.79
C ASP A 25 -23.35 5.44 -0.45
N ARG A 26 -22.67 6.06 -1.43
CA ARG A 26 -23.30 6.50 -2.69
C ARG A 26 -23.76 5.32 -3.55
N MET A 27 -22.98 4.24 -3.62
CA MET A 27 -23.42 3.00 -4.29
C MET A 27 -24.69 2.43 -3.64
N MET A 28 -24.88 2.62 -2.33
CA MET A 28 -26.08 2.21 -1.59
C MET A 28 -27.24 3.23 -1.66
N GLY A 29 -27.10 4.31 -2.44
CA GLY A 29 -28.13 5.35 -2.63
C GLY A 29 -28.06 6.52 -1.65
N TYR A 30 -27.06 6.57 -0.76
CA TYR A 30 -26.80 7.72 0.11
C TYR A 30 -25.92 8.74 -0.62
N GLU A 31 -26.51 9.51 -1.53
CA GLU A 31 -25.79 10.45 -2.41
C GLU A 31 -24.99 11.51 -1.64
N GLU A 32 -25.51 11.97 -0.49
CA GLU A 32 -24.84 12.95 0.37
C GLU A 32 -23.88 12.30 1.37
N SER A 33 -22.87 11.57 0.88
CA SER A 33 -21.78 11.06 1.73
C SER A 33 -20.44 11.65 1.28
N TYR A 34 -19.65 12.13 2.26
CA TYR A 34 -18.44 12.90 2.03
C TYR A 34 -17.36 12.64 3.08
N VAL A 35 -16.12 12.98 2.74
CA VAL A 35 -14.98 13.07 3.66
C VAL A 35 -14.67 14.54 3.93
N LEU A 36 -14.33 14.87 5.18
CA LEU A 36 -13.99 16.24 5.56
C LEU A 36 -12.71 16.73 4.86
N ARG A 37 -12.75 17.97 4.36
CA ARG A 37 -11.61 18.67 3.72
C ARG A 37 -10.56 19.14 4.72
N THR A 38 -9.83 18.18 5.28
CA THR A 38 -8.71 18.42 6.18
C THR A 38 -7.60 17.38 5.96
N GLY A 39 -6.48 17.48 6.68
CA GLY A 39 -5.36 16.55 6.51
C GLY A 39 -4.81 16.52 5.06
N TYR A 40 -4.63 15.32 4.51
CA TYR A 40 -4.06 15.08 3.17
C TYR A 40 -5.04 15.29 2.01
N PHE A 41 -6.20 15.92 2.22
CA PHE A 41 -7.22 16.03 1.16
C PHE A 41 -6.71 16.72 -0.11
N GLN A 42 -5.90 17.79 0.01
CA GLN A 42 -5.37 18.51 -1.15
C GLN A 42 -4.46 17.61 -1.99
N PHE A 43 -3.61 16.83 -1.33
CA PHE A 43 -2.75 15.87 -2.01
C PHE A 43 -3.57 14.80 -2.72
N ALA A 44 -4.58 14.22 -2.05
CA ALA A 44 -5.47 13.24 -2.67
C ALA A 44 -6.25 13.81 -3.87
N GLN A 45 -6.71 15.07 -3.80
CA GLN A 45 -7.37 15.73 -4.94
C GLN A 45 -6.39 16.04 -6.08
N THR A 46 -5.16 16.43 -5.79
CA THR A 46 -4.16 16.67 -6.85
C THR A 46 -3.77 15.35 -7.52
N PHE A 47 -3.54 14.30 -6.73
CA PHE A 47 -3.08 13.02 -7.27
C PHE A 47 -4.22 12.21 -7.91
N PHE A 48 -5.43 12.29 -7.34
CA PHE A 48 -6.64 11.63 -7.83
C PHE A 48 -7.79 12.64 -8.02
N PRO A 49 -7.77 13.45 -9.09
CA PRO A 49 -8.68 14.59 -9.28
C PRO A 49 -10.17 14.27 -9.15
N LYS A 50 -10.59 13.08 -9.59
CA LYS A 50 -11.98 12.65 -9.50
C LYS A 50 -12.47 12.51 -8.06
N THR A 51 -11.58 12.26 -7.08
CA THR A 51 -11.96 12.17 -5.67
C THR A 51 -12.50 13.49 -5.10
N ALA A 52 -12.32 14.62 -5.81
CA ALA A 52 -12.80 15.92 -5.37
C ALA A 52 -14.30 15.94 -5.04
N VAL A 53 -15.10 15.13 -5.74
CA VAL A 53 -16.56 15.01 -5.52
C VAL A 53 -16.92 14.34 -4.20
N LEU A 54 -15.99 13.60 -3.60
CA LEU A 54 -16.17 12.89 -2.32
C LEU A 54 -15.79 13.77 -1.12
N PHE A 55 -15.30 15.00 -1.33
CA PHE A 55 -14.85 15.88 -0.26
C PHE A 55 -15.79 17.05 0.01
N SER A 56 -16.16 17.26 1.28
CA SER A 56 -16.99 18.39 1.71
C SER A 56 -16.42 19.13 2.93
N LYS A 57 -16.93 20.33 3.19
CA LYS A 57 -16.72 21.03 4.47
C LYS A 57 -17.80 20.58 5.46
N ALA A 58 -17.50 20.63 6.75
CA ALA A 58 -18.46 20.24 7.78
C ALA A 58 -19.76 21.06 7.72
N ASN A 59 -19.72 22.35 7.37
CA ASN A 59 -20.89 23.22 7.20
C ASN A 59 -21.93 23.16 8.36
N GLY A 60 -21.48 22.89 9.59
CA GLY A 60 -22.37 22.76 10.77
C GLY A 60 -23.04 21.39 10.93
N ILE A 61 -22.68 20.40 10.12
CA ILE A 61 -23.14 19.02 10.20
C ILE A 61 -22.27 18.22 11.18
N GLU A 62 -22.91 17.34 11.93
CA GLU A 62 -22.26 16.38 12.82
C GLU A 62 -21.40 15.41 12.02
N LEU A 63 -20.21 15.10 12.55
CA LEU A 63 -19.29 14.18 11.90
C LEU A 63 -19.59 12.75 12.33
N GLU A 64 -19.41 11.81 11.40
CA GLU A 64 -19.45 10.38 11.72
C GLU A 64 -18.36 10.02 12.72
N ASP A 65 -18.62 8.96 13.49
CA ASP A 65 -17.63 8.42 14.43
C ASP A 65 -16.34 8.04 13.71
N PHE A 66 -15.23 8.24 14.42
CA PHE A 66 -13.92 7.91 13.91
C PHE A 66 -13.78 6.40 13.66
N GLY A 67 -13.30 6.05 12.48
CA GLY A 67 -12.91 4.69 12.11
C GLY A 67 -11.84 4.71 11.03
N TYR A 68 -11.01 3.67 10.99
CA TYR A 68 -10.03 3.51 9.92
C TYR A 68 -10.63 2.85 8.66
N PHE A 69 -11.68 2.05 8.85
CA PHE A 69 -12.49 1.40 7.81
C PHE A 69 -11.67 0.55 6.81
N GLN A 70 -10.79 -0.30 7.32
CA GLN A 70 -9.77 -1.01 6.53
C GLN A 70 -10.02 -2.52 6.44
N GLU A 71 -10.96 -3.07 7.21
CA GLU A 71 -11.19 -4.51 7.30
C GLU A 71 -12.07 -4.99 6.14
N ALA A 72 -11.46 -5.75 5.23
CA ALA A 72 -12.16 -6.31 4.08
C ALA A 72 -13.24 -7.32 4.52
N GLY A 73 -14.42 -7.22 3.93
CA GLY A 73 -15.59 -8.03 4.28
C GLY A 73 -16.36 -7.53 5.51
N VAL A 74 -15.84 -6.54 6.24
CA VAL A 74 -16.52 -5.86 7.35
C VAL A 74 -16.82 -4.42 6.96
N ASP A 75 -15.78 -3.66 6.63
CA ASP A 75 -15.87 -2.24 6.29
C ASP A 75 -16.18 -2.00 4.81
N TYR A 76 -15.85 -2.94 3.93
CA TYR A 76 -16.16 -2.84 2.51
C TYR A 76 -16.19 -4.22 1.86
N SER A 77 -16.96 -4.33 0.80
CA SER A 77 -16.92 -5.49 -0.09
C SER A 77 -15.83 -5.31 -1.15
N SER A 78 -15.43 -6.42 -1.72
CA SER A 78 -14.55 -6.49 -2.87
C SER A 78 -15.06 -5.72 -4.09
N GLU A 79 -16.38 -5.74 -4.32
CA GLU A 79 -17.00 -5.01 -5.43
C GLU A 79 -16.92 -3.49 -5.23
N GLU A 80 -17.15 -3.03 -4.01
CA GLU A 80 -17.04 -1.61 -3.64
C GLU A 80 -15.60 -1.11 -3.79
N LEU A 81 -14.62 -1.90 -3.33
CA LEU A 81 -13.20 -1.59 -3.50
C LEU A 81 -12.81 -1.51 -4.98
N ASP A 82 -13.16 -2.53 -5.76
CA ASP A 82 -12.78 -2.60 -7.18
C ASP A 82 -13.48 -1.48 -7.99
N SER A 83 -14.74 -1.14 -7.63
CA SER A 83 -15.47 0.00 -8.19
C SER A 83 -14.78 1.33 -7.88
N PHE A 84 -14.40 1.57 -6.62
CA PHE A 84 -13.70 2.79 -6.20
C PHE A 84 -12.36 2.96 -6.95
N CYS A 85 -11.57 1.90 -7.06
CA CYS A 85 -10.31 1.95 -7.82
C CYS A 85 -10.55 2.34 -9.28
N ARG A 86 -11.55 1.75 -9.95
CA ARG A 86 -11.88 2.04 -11.36
C ARG A 86 -12.35 3.47 -11.57
N GLU A 87 -13.16 3.98 -10.65
CA GLU A 87 -13.76 5.31 -10.80
C GLU A 87 -12.75 6.43 -10.51
N TYR A 88 -11.93 6.27 -9.48
CA TYR A 88 -11.14 7.37 -8.92
C TYR A 88 -9.63 7.25 -9.12
N LEU A 89 -9.06 6.04 -9.17
CA LEU A 89 -7.61 5.85 -9.01
C LEU A 89 -6.90 5.36 -10.27
N ILE A 90 -7.50 4.42 -11.02
CA ILE A 90 -6.81 3.72 -12.12
C ILE A 90 -6.32 4.68 -13.20
N GLU A 91 -7.20 5.53 -13.74
CA GLU A 91 -6.85 6.45 -14.84
C GLU A 91 -5.65 7.36 -14.49
N PRO A 92 -5.68 8.14 -13.39
CA PRO A 92 -4.56 9.01 -13.06
C PRO A 92 -3.26 8.24 -12.76
N VAL A 93 -3.34 7.06 -12.13
CA VAL A 93 -2.15 6.23 -11.86
C VAL A 93 -1.53 5.71 -13.15
N VAL A 94 -2.34 5.14 -14.04
CA VAL A 94 -1.87 4.63 -15.33
C VAL A 94 -1.20 5.75 -16.13
N ALA A 95 -1.86 6.91 -16.25
CA ALA A 95 -1.34 8.05 -16.98
C ALA A 95 -0.03 8.59 -16.38
N ALA A 96 0.01 8.80 -15.06
CA ALA A 96 1.18 9.37 -14.39
C ALA A 96 2.34 8.38 -14.28
N SER A 97 2.09 7.07 -14.30
CA SER A 97 3.14 6.05 -14.23
C SER A 97 4.00 5.96 -15.50
N ALA A 98 3.53 6.48 -16.63
CA ALA A 98 4.24 6.41 -17.91
C ALA A 98 5.62 7.11 -17.91
N GLN A 99 5.88 7.96 -16.92
CA GLN A 99 7.19 8.61 -16.74
C GLN A 99 8.24 7.69 -16.10
N PHE A 100 7.84 6.58 -15.48
CA PHE A 100 8.74 5.66 -14.80
C PHE A 100 8.98 4.40 -15.61
N GLU A 101 10.24 3.96 -15.66
CA GLU A 101 10.59 2.66 -16.23
C GLU A 101 9.97 1.54 -15.39
N GLU A 102 9.43 0.51 -16.07
CA GLU A 102 8.98 -0.70 -15.41
C GLU A 102 10.14 -1.52 -14.88
N LYS A 103 9.96 -2.13 -13.71
CA LYS A 103 10.89 -3.10 -13.13
C LYS A 103 10.22 -4.44 -12.93
N ASN A 104 11.00 -5.52 -12.98
CA ASN A 104 10.44 -6.85 -12.77
C ASN A 104 9.94 -7.01 -11.34
N VAL A 105 10.71 -6.54 -10.36
CA VAL A 105 10.37 -6.58 -8.94
C VAL A 105 10.31 -5.16 -8.38
N THR A 106 9.20 -4.82 -7.73
CA THR A 106 9.12 -3.63 -6.88
C THR A 106 8.96 -4.06 -5.42
N ILE A 107 9.71 -3.41 -4.53
CA ILE A 107 9.72 -3.72 -3.09
C ILE A 107 9.42 -2.43 -2.35
N ALA A 108 8.40 -2.46 -1.49
CA ALA A 108 8.15 -1.37 -0.57
C ALA A 108 8.65 -1.72 0.84
N ILE A 109 9.29 -0.76 1.49
CA ILE A 109 9.81 -0.89 2.85
C ILE A 109 9.12 0.15 3.73
N ARG A 110 8.64 -0.30 4.89
CA ARG A 110 8.05 0.56 5.92
C ARG A 110 8.78 0.33 7.24
N ARG A 111 9.47 1.35 7.76
CA ARG A 111 10.32 1.22 8.95
C ARG A 111 10.10 2.31 9.98
N THR A 112 10.16 3.58 9.59
CA THR A 112 10.43 4.68 10.53
C THR A 112 9.45 4.75 11.72
N ASP A 113 8.18 5.03 11.45
CA ASP A 113 7.13 5.10 12.46
C ASP A 113 6.76 3.72 13.02
N PHE A 114 7.00 2.63 12.27
CA PHE A 114 6.65 1.27 12.69
C PHE A 114 7.64 0.70 13.71
N LEU A 115 8.92 1.07 13.60
CA LEU A 115 10.01 0.52 14.39
C LEU A 115 10.49 1.45 15.52
N ASN A 116 9.78 2.56 15.76
CA ASN A 116 10.03 3.37 16.95
C ASN A 116 9.64 2.59 18.23
N GLU A 117 10.16 3.03 19.39
CA GLU A 117 9.98 2.34 20.67
C GLU A 117 8.50 2.05 21.03
N ARG A 118 7.58 2.92 20.61
CA ARG A 118 6.15 2.79 20.94
C ARG A 118 5.41 1.82 20.03
N ASN A 119 5.78 1.79 18.76
CA ASN A 119 5.05 1.07 17.71
C ASN A 119 5.68 -0.28 17.39
N ARG A 120 6.96 -0.49 17.69
CA ARG A 120 7.71 -1.70 17.37
C ARG A 120 7.00 -2.97 17.82
N LYS A 121 6.40 -2.96 19.01
CA LYS A 121 5.63 -4.10 19.51
C LYS A 121 4.39 -4.42 18.68
N ASN A 122 3.68 -3.38 18.27
CA ASN A 122 2.38 -3.52 17.63
C ASN A 122 2.48 -3.73 16.12
N TYR A 123 3.52 -3.22 15.48
CA TYR A 123 3.67 -3.19 14.02
C TYR A 123 4.92 -3.88 13.50
N GLY A 124 5.88 -4.20 14.38
CA GLY A 124 7.18 -4.72 13.99
C GLY A 124 7.16 -6.20 13.65
N TYR A 125 7.91 -6.52 12.60
CA TYR A 125 8.34 -7.85 12.19
C TYR A 125 9.67 -7.74 11.46
N ASN A 126 10.35 -8.87 11.26
CA ASN A 126 11.62 -8.91 10.56
C ASN A 126 11.41 -8.74 9.05
N SER A 127 11.51 -7.50 8.57
CA SER A 127 11.28 -7.16 7.17
C SER A 127 12.32 -7.78 6.22
N GLN A 128 13.57 -7.96 6.64
CA GLN A 128 14.59 -8.63 5.82
C GLN A 128 14.22 -10.10 5.57
N LEU A 129 13.85 -10.85 6.62
CA LEU A 129 13.43 -12.25 6.48
C LEU A 129 12.14 -12.39 5.66
N TYR A 130 11.19 -11.46 5.82
CA TYR A 130 9.99 -11.41 4.99
C TYR A 130 10.34 -11.24 3.49
N ILE A 131 11.23 -10.30 3.16
CA ILE A 131 11.68 -10.07 1.79
C ILE A 131 12.39 -11.30 1.24
N CYS A 132 13.27 -11.93 2.03
CA CYS A 132 13.91 -13.18 1.63
C CYS A 132 12.89 -14.27 1.31
N SER A 133 11.90 -14.47 2.19
CA SER A 133 10.86 -15.48 1.97
C SER A 133 10.07 -15.23 0.67
N CYS A 134 9.85 -13.96 0.30
CA CYS A 134 9.22 -13.61 -0.97
C CYS A 134 10.16 -13.85 -2.16
N LEU A 135 11.43 -13.44 -2.05
CA LEU A 135 12.43 -13.61 -3.10
C LEU A 135 12.76 -15.09 -3.37
N ASP A 136 12.78 -15.94 -2.34
CA ASP A 136 12.98 -17.38 -2.49
C ASP A 136 11.86 -18.01 -3.32
N LYS A 137 10.60 -17.62 -3.04
CA LYS A 137 9.45 -18.02 -3.87
C LYS A 137 9.55 -17.52 -5.31
N ILE A 138 10.03 -16.30 -5.51
CA ILE A 138 10.25 -15.74 -6.85
C ILE A 138 11.38 -16.51 -7.57
N ALA A 139 12.45 -16.87 -6.87
CA ALA A 139 13.55 -17.66 -7.42
C ALA A 139 13.10 -19.05 -7.86
N GLU A 140 12.23 -19.70 -7.10
CA GLU A 140 11.61 -20.98 -7.49
C GLU A 140 10.79 -20.86 -8.79
N ILE A 141 10.12 -19.73 -9.01
CA ILE A 141 9.30 -19.48 -10.19
C ILE A 141 10.14 -19.14 -11.42
N GLU A 142 11.13 -18.27 -11.27
CA GLU A 142 11.95 -17.73 -12.36
C GLU A 142 13.12 -18.65 -12.73
N GLY A 143 13.56 -19.51 -11.81
CA GLY A 143 14.64 -20.46 -12.03
C GLY A 143 15.94 -19.74 -12.44
N ALA A 144 16.44 -20.07 -13.63
CA ALA A 144 17.69 -19.50 -14.15
C ALA A 144 17.61 -17.99 -14.40
N ASP A 145 16.42 -17.42 -14.64
CA ASP A 145 16.25 -16.00 -14.97
C ASP A 145 16.21 -15.10 -13.72
N PHE A 146 16.19 -15.67 -12.52
CA PHE A 146 16.01 -14.94 -11.27
C PHE A 146 17.07 -13.84 -11.03
N GLN A 147 18.33 -14.14 -11.32
CA GLN A 147 19.43 -13.19 -11.08
C GLN A 147 19.43 -12.01 -12.07
N HIS A 148 18.74 -12.15 -13.20
CA HIS A 148 18.58 -11.11 -14.21
C HIS A 148 17.37 -10.20 -13.96
N LEU A 149 16.60 -10.41 -12.87
CA LEU A 149 15.48 -9.54 -12.56
C LEU A 149 15.95 -8.12 -12.23
N THR A 150 15.24 -7.13 -12.76
CA THR A 150 15.43 -5.72 -12.39
C THR A 150 14.61 -5.40 -11.14
N ILE A 151 15.24 -4.75 -10.15
CA ILE A 151 14.63 -4.51 -8.84
C ILE A 151 14.64 -3.01 -8.51
N ARG A 152 13.50 -2.55 -7.99
CA ARG A 152 13.35 -1.22 -7.39
C ARG A 152 12.87 -1.34 -5.95
N ILE A 153 13.39 -0.48 -5.08
CA ILE A 153 12.98 -0.32 -3.69
C ILE A 153 12.52 1.11 -3.43
N THR A 154 11.35 1.26 -2.79
CA THR A 154 10.91 2.52 -2.18
C THR A 154 10.83 2.36 -0.67
N SER A 155 11.20 3.38 0.09
CA SER A 155 11.25 3.29 1.56
C SER A 155 11.02 4.64 2.22
N ASP A 156 10.50 4.62 3.43
CA ASP A 156 10.55 5.77 4.34
C ASP A 156 11.90 5.91 5.07
N ASP A 157 12.81 4.94 4.89
CA ASP A 157 14.17 4.90 5.39
C ASP A 157 15.12 4.51 4.24
N VAL A 158 15.41 5.49 3.38
CA VAL A 158 16.22 5.33 2.16
C VAL A 158 17.68 5.01 2.48
N ALA A 159 18.23 5.66 3.52
CA ALA A 159 19.60 5.44 3.96
C ALA A 159 19.82 3.99 4.38
N TRP A 160 18.96 3.45 5.25
CA TRP A 160 19.03 2.04 5.65
C TRP A 160 18.89 1.09 4.47
N CYS A 161 18.04 1.39 3.48
CA CYS A 161 17.93 0.54 2.31
C CYS A 161 19.24 0.47 1.51
N ARG A 162 19.93 1.60 1.35
CA ARG A 162 21.21 1.69 0.61
C ARG A 162 22.36 1.07 1.38
N GLU A 163 22.42 1.29 2.68
CA GLU A 163 23.55 0.92 3.53
C GLU A 163 23.45 -0.52 4.05
N GLU A 164 22.24 -1.04 4.26
CA GLU A 164 22.02 -2.34 4.90
C GLU A 164 21.28 -3.32 3.99
N LEU A 165 20.11 -2.94 3.47
CA LEU A 165 19.25 -3.87 2.72
C LEU A 165 19.86 -4.30 1.39
N VAL A 166 20.30 -3.35 0.57
CA VAL A 166 20.86 -3.63 -0.76
C VAL A 166 22.12 -4.49 -0.67
N PRO A 167 23.13 -4.17 0.19
CA PRO A 167 24.28 -5.04 0.40
C PRO A 167 23.89 -6.45 0.87
N PHE A 168 22.94 -6.54 1.80
CA PHE A 168 22.42 -7.82 2.26
C PHE A 168 21.82 -8.64 1.11
N LEU A 169 20.93 -8.06 0.30
CA LEU A 169 20.30 -8.77 -0.82
C LEU A 169 21.32 -9.19 -1.89
N HIS A 170 22.31 -8.35 -2.21
CA HIS A 170 23.40 -8.73 -3.13
C HIS A 170 24.23 -9.89 -2.57
N SER A 171 24.47 -9.93 -1.26
CA SER A 171 25.22 -11.03 -0.63
C SER A 171 24.48 -12.37 -0.69
N GLN A 172 23.15 -12.36 -0.60
CA GLN A 172 22.33 -13.57 -0.57
C GLN A 172 21.97 -14.09 -1.96
N TYR A 173 21.65 -13.19 -2.90
CA TYR A 173 21.01 -13.57 -4.17
C TYR A 173 21.87 -13.33 -5.40
N HIS A 174 22.95 -12.54 -5.28
CA HIS A 174 23.88 -12.26 -6.38
C HIS A 174 23.19 -11.71 -7.65
N PHE A 175 22.23 -10.78 -7.50
CA PHE A 175 21.60 -10.12 -8.65
C PHE A 175 22.64 -9.45 -9.55
N GLU A 176 22.51 -9.66 -10.86
CA GLU A 176 23.41 -9.10 -11.86
C GLU A 176 23.11 -7.63 -12.17
N ASN A 177 21.82 -7.27 -12.08
CA ASN A 177 21.38 -5.89 -12.24
C ASN A 177 21.48 -5.14 -10.91
N PRO A 178 21.77 -3.82 -10.95
CA PRO A 178 21.76 -3.01 -9.74
C PRO A 178 20.34 -2.92 -9.15
N ILE A 179 20.25 -3.04 -7.83
CA ILE A 179 19.02 -2.74 -7.09
C ILE A 179 18.91 -1.22 -6.94
N ILE A 180 17.84 -0.64 -7.49
CA ILE A 180 17.62 0.81 -7.45
C ILE A 180 16.85 1.16 -6.17
N VAL A 181 17.38 2.05 -5.34
CA VAL A 181 16.67 2.63 -4.19
C VAL A 181 16.25 4.05 -4.53
N GLU A 182 14.95 4.25 -4.67
CA GLU A 182 14.34 5.53 -5.04
C GLU A 182 14.39 6.51 -3.85
N GLU A 183 14.43 7.80 -4.17
CA GLU A 183 14.27 8.85 -3.17
C GLU A 183 12.85 8.86 -2.60
N GLN A 184 12.70 9.37 -1.38
CA GLN A 184 11.41 9.39 -0.71
C GLN A 184 10.52 10.52 -1.27
N ASP A 185 9.47 10.13 -1.99
CA ASP A 185 8.40 11.02 -2.43
C ASP A 185 7.07 10.26 -2.48
N ILE A 186 6.03 10.79 -1.85
CA ILE A 186 4.75 10.08 -1.67
C ILE A 186 4.04 9.83 -3.01
N GLN A 187 4.18 10.72 -3.99
CA GLN A 187 3.53 10.53 -5.28
C GLN A 187 4.37 9.62 -6.17
N ASP A 188 5.65 9.94 -6.31
CA ASP A 188 6.54 9.21 -7.21
C ASP A 188 6.73 7.78 -6.72
N ASN A 189 6.91 7.53 -5.42
CA ASN A 189 7.00 6.17 -4.90
C ASN A 189 5.74 5.35 -5.18
N PHE A 190 4.54 5.95 -5.18
CA PHE A 190 3.29 5.23 -5.48
C PHE A 190 3.31 4.74 -6.93
N LEU A 191 3.68 5.64 -7.85
CA LEU A 191 3.75 5.38 -9.29
C LEU A 191 4.90 4.44 -9.64
N GLN A 192 6.03 4.58 -8.96
CA GLN A 192 7.21 3.73 -9.09
C GLN A 192 6.95 2.29 -8.62
N LEU A 193 6.18 2.10 -7.54
CA LEU A 193 5.74 0.79 -7.09
C LEU A 193 4.73 0.16 -8.06
N TYR A 194 3.81 0.97 -8.60
CA TYR A 194 2.87 0.55 -9.65
C TYR A 194 3.55 0.21 -10.98
N SER A 195 4.71 0.81 -11.26
CA SER A 195 5.56 0.52 -12.42
C SER A 195 6.32 -0.80 -12.25
N CYS A 196 5.56 -1.84 -11.93
CA CYS A 196 5.96 -3.23 -11.74
C CYS A 196 5.42 -4.09 -12.87
N ASN A 197 6.23 -5.06 -13.31
CA ASN A 197 5.91 -5.96 -14.42
C ASN A 197 5.72 -7.42 -13.98
N LYS A 198 6.36 -7.89 -12.89
CA LYS A 198 6.21 -9.30 -12.46
C LYS A 198 5.80 -9.47 -11.01
N TYR A 199 6.52 -8.84 -10.07
CA TYR A 199 6.38 -9.12 -8.64
C TYR A 199 6.36 -7.84 -7.81
N PHE A 200 5.35 -7.67 -6.97
CA PHE A 200 5.31 -6.59 -6.00
C PHE A 200 5.38 -7.14 -4.57
N ILE A 201 6.44 -6.82 -3.84
CA ILE A 201 6.60 -7.20 -2.43
C ILE A 201 6.10 -6.03 -1.57
N CYS A 202 4.89 -6.18 -1.06
CA CYS A 202 4.19 -5.19 -0.24
C CYS A 202 4.47 -5.44 1.25
N PRO A 203 4.82 -4.43 2.06
CA PRO A 203 4.88 -4.54 3.52
C PRO A 203 3.47 -4.40 4.10
N ASN A 204 3.34 -4.49 5.43
CA ASN A 204 2.09 -4.07 6.08
C ASN A 204 1.95 -2.54 5.98
N SER A 205 1.29 -2.05 4.92
CA SER A 205 1.13 -0.62 4.68
C SER A 205 -0.11 -0.37 3.85
N THR A 206 -1.05 0.40 4.41
CA THR A 206 -2.28 0.78 3.69
C THR A 206 -1.97 1.50 2.39
N TYR A 207 -0.96 2.37 2.39
CA TYR A 207 -0.46 3.02 1.17
C TYR A 207 -0.06 2.01 0.09
N CYS A 208 0.66 0.95 0.46
CA CYS A 208 1.10 -0.08 -0.47
C CYS A 208 -0.05 -1.02 -0.90
N TYR A 209 -1.03 -1.25 -0.02
CA TYR A 209 -2.23 -2.03 -0.37
C TYR A 209 -2.99 -1.41 -1.53
N TRP A 210 -3.11 -0.08 -1.57
CA TRP A 210 -3.74 0.61 -2.70
C TRP A 210 -3.00 0.41 -4.02
N VAL A 211 -1.66 0.36 -4.02
CA VAL A 211 -0.89 -0.02 -5.20
C VAL A 211 -1.22 -1.45 -5.63
N GLY A 212 -1.27 -2.38 -4.67
CA GLY A 212 -1.63 -3.78 -4.92
C GLY A 212 -3.04 -3.95 -5.49
N TYR A 213 -4.02 -3.16 -5.02
CA TYR A 213 -5.41 -3.21 -5.51
C TYR A 213 -5.48 -2.75 -6.97
N ILE A 214 -4.77 -1.67 -7.32
CA ILE A 214 -4.72 -1.17 -8.69
C ILE A 214 -3.99 -2.15 -9.61
N LEU A 215 -2.85 -2.72 -9.17
CA LEU A 215 -2.12 -3.76 -9.90
C LEU A 215 -3.03 -4.96 -10.19
N ARG A 216 -3.78 -5.44 -9.21
CA ARG A 216 -4.73 -6.56 -9.39
C ARG A 216 -5.72 -6.31 -10.53
N LEU A 217 -6.19 -5.07 -10.69
CA LEU A 217 -7.21 -4.72 -11.68
C LEU A 217 -6.65 -4.41 -13.07
N VAL A 218 -5.44 -3.85 -13.15
CA VAL A 218 -4.85 -3.36 -14.41
C VAL A 218 -3.78 -4.30 -14.94
N LYS A 219 -3.01 -4.92 -14.06
CA LYS A 219 -1.91 -5.85 -14.36
C LYS A 219 -2.10 -7.16 -13.58
N PRO A 220 -3.16 -7.95 -13.84
CA PRO A 220 -3.49 -9.15 -13.06
C PRO A 220 -2.43 -10.25 -13.13
N PHE A 221 -1.45 -10.13 -14.03
CA PHE A 221 -0.28 -11.01 -14.13
C PHE A 221 0.83 -10.66 -13.13
N VAL A 222 0.81 -9.47 -12.52
CA VAL A 222 1.74 -9.10 -11.45
C VAL A 222 1.34 -9.83 -10.18
N LYS A 223 2.23 -10.67 -9.68
CA LYS A 223 2.03 -11.36 -8.40
C LYS A 223 2.41 -10.43 -7.25
N VAL A 224 1.44 -10.15 -6.38
CA VAL A 224 1.63 -9.32 -5.18
C VAL A 224 1.86 -10.23 -3.97
N PHE A 225 2.90 -9.96 -3.19
CA PHE A 225 3.18 -10.60 -1.90
C PHE A 225 2.83 -9.64 -0.77
N VAL A 226 2.20 -10.15 0.28
CA VAL A 226 1.80 -9.37 1.47
C VAL A 226 2.08 -10.16 2.74
N PRO A 227 2.45 -9.53 3.87
CA PRO A 227 2.57 -10.27 5.12
C PRO A 227 1.22 -10.82 5.59
N ASP A 228 1.23 -11.94 6.30
CA ASP A 228 0.08 -12.47 7.06
C ASP A 228 -0.26 -11.65 8.32
N PHE A 229 0.45 -10.56 8.50
CA PHE A 229 0.40 -9.70 9.67
C PHE A 229 0.00 -8.26 9.31
N ASN A 230 -0.89 -7.67 10.12
CA ASN A 230 -1.15 -6.23 10.13
C ASN A 230 -0.64 -5.58 11.43
N THR A 231 -1.45 -5.51 12.48
CA THR A 231 -1.08 -4.83 13.74
C THR A 231 -1.70 -5.56 14.91
N LEU A 232 -0.98 -5.69 16.03
CA LEU A 232 -1.55 -6.31 17.23
C LEU A 232 -2.74 -5.54 17.81
N LEU A 233 -2.92 -4.28 17.41
CA LEU A 233 -4.04 -3.45 17.84
C LEU A 233 -5.36 -3.87 17.19
N GLU A 234 -5.31 -4.58 16.05
CA GLU A 234 -6.46 -4.98 15.26
C GLU A 234 -6.42 -6.48 15.02
N GLN A 235 -7.51 -7.19 15.34
CA GLN A 235 -7.64 -8.64 15.11
C GLN A 235 -6.42 -9.47 15.58
N ASN A 236 -5.75 -9.03 16.66
CA ASN A 236 -4.52 -9.62 17.21
C ASN A 236 -3.40 -9.83 16.17
N GLY A 237 -3.26 -8.93 15.20
CA GLY A 237 -2.21 -8.99 14.20
C GLY A 237 -2.60 -9.66 12.90
N LYS A 238 -3.80 -10.24 12.77
CA LYS A 238 -4.21 -10.87 11.51
C LYS A 238 -4.22 -9.85 10.36
N GLN A 239 -3.86 -10.29 9.15
CA GLN A 239 -4.08 -9.50 7.94
C GLN A 239 -5.58 -9.22 7.72
N ILE A 240 -5.92 -7.96 7.45
CA ILE A 240 -7.29 -7.45 7.30
C ILE A 240 -7.57 -6.84 5.92
N ALA A 241 -6.55 -6.64 5.08
CA ALA A 241 -6.71 -6.12 3.72
C ALA A 241 -7.42 -7.13 2.80
N ASP A 242 -7.97 -6.66 1.67
CA ASP A 242 -8.50 -7.54 0.62
C ASP A 242 -7.35 -8.20 -0.15
N THR A 243 -6.86 -9.33 0.34
CA THR A 243 -5.73 -10.07 -0.23
C THR A 243 -6.11 -11.02 -1.37
N ARG A 244 -7.30 -10.88 -1.98
CA ARG A 244 -7.68 -11.74 -3.09
C ARG A 244 -6.68 -11.63 -4.23
N GLY A 245 -6.16 -12.78 -4.66
CA GLY A 245 -5.16 -12.88 -5.72
C GLY A 245 -3.75 -12.49 -5.28
N TRP A 246 -3.52 -12.19 -4.00
CA TRP A 246 -2.19 -11.93 -3.44
C TRP A 246 -1.67 -13.19 -2.75
N GLU A 247 -0.34 -13.32 -2.71
CA GLU A 247 0.33 -14.36 -1.96
C GLU A 247 0.63 -13.85 -0.54
N VAL A 248 -0.04 -14.44 0.44
CA VAL A 248 0.13 -14.09 1.86
C VAL A 248 1.32 -14.89 2.41
N VAL A 249 2.32 -14.21 2.96
CA VAL A 249 3.58 -14.80 3.42
C VAL A 249 3.75 -14.54 4.91
N SER A 250 4.10 -15.58 5.67
CA SER A 250 4.29 -15.48 7.11
C SER A 250 5.49 -14.62 7.49
N VAL A 251 5.34 -13.83 8.54
CA VAL A 251 6.40 -12.99 9.07
C VAL A 251 7.00 -13.53 10.37
N ASP A 252 8.31 -13.32 10.55
CA ASP A 252 8.96 -13.55 11.83
C ASP A 252 8.84 -12.30 12.71
N ARG A 253 8.28 -12.49 13.91
CA ARG A 253 8.09 -11.44 14.92
C ARG A 253 8.93 -11.67 16.18
N THR A 254 9.81 -12.67 16.15
CA THR A 254 10.77 -12.92 17.23
C THR A 254 11.62 -11.67 17.44
N GLY A 255 11.61 -11.11 18.66
CA GLY A 255 12.32 -9.86 18.98
C GLY A 255 11.50 -8.57 18.78
N PHE A 256 10.19 -8.70 18.60
CA PHE A 256 9.22 -7.59 18.55
C PHE A 256 8.10 -7.72 19.60
N GLU A 257 8.29 -8.53 20.64
CA GLU A 257 7.34 -8.76 21.73
C GLU A 257 7.45 -7.74 22.88
#